data_AF-A0A922Z790-F1
#
_entry.id   AF-A0A922Z790-F1
#
_cell.length_a   1.000
_cell.length_b   1.000
_cell.length_c   1.000
_cell.angle_alpha   90.00
_cell.angle_beta   90.00
_cell.angle_gamma   90.00
#
_symmetry.space_group_name_H-M   'P 1'
#
loop_
_entity.id
_entity.type
_entity.pdbx_description
1 polymer ?
#
loop_
_entity_poly.entity_id
_entity_poly.type
_entity_poly.pdbx_seq_one_letter_code
_entity_poly.pdbx_strand_id
1 'polypeptide(L)'
;KGPELVVSGFAAAQSNTVFVGVPMILKAYGDAGAVPLGLLLAIHLPVTMTVATLLAEGRSASPAMMIRRLFTHPIIIGIILGMLARPVIGQLPAPFWTLIDLIAGAAVPCALISLGISMRRYGLESGLGLPVALSALKLGLHPLIVYLLATKVFDMPPHWSGVAVLFAACPCGINAYLFAERYRQGVADASSAITLSTLISLFTTAAWLTWLGVG
;
A
#
# COMPACT_ATOMS: atom_id res chain seq x y z
N LYS A 1 -15.17 -19.07 0.66
CA LYS A 1 -15.90 -17.93 1.27
C LYS A 1 -15.44 -17.83 2.72
N GLY A 2 -14.63 -16.83 3.06
CA GLY A 2 -14.09 -16.65 4.41
C GLY A 2 -13.11 -15.48 4.45
N PRO A 3 -12.85 -14.89 5.63
CA PRO A 3 -11.92 -13.76 5.79
C PRO A 3 -10.51 -14.05 5.24
N GLU A 4 -10.09 -15.31 5.24
CA GLU A 4 -8.80 -15.76 4.71
C GLU A 4 -8.62 -15.49 3.21
N LEU A 5 -9.62 -15.79 2.36
CA LEU A 5 -9.56 -15.47 0.93
C LEU A 5 -9.53 -13.96 0.68
N VAL A 6 -10.19 -13.20 1.57
CA VAL A 6 -10.19 -11.74 1.51
C VAL A 6 -8.81 -11.20 1.88
N VAL A 7 -8.15 -11.76 2.89
CA VAL A 7 -6.76 -11.47 3.25
C VAL A 7 -5.84 -11.72 2.05
N SER A 8 -5.96 -12.87 1.38
CA SER A 8 -5.14 -13.21 0.22
C SER A 8 -5.36 -12.24 -0.95
N GLY A 9 -6.62 -11.96 -1.30
CA GLY A 9 -6.94 -10.98 -2.35
C GLY A 9 -6.45 -9.58 -1.99
N PHE A 10 -6.58 -9.20 -0.71
CA PHE A 10 -6.11 -7.92 -0.22
C PHE A 10 -4.57 -7.82 -0.25
N ALA A 11 -3.85 -8.89 0.08
CA ALA A 11 -2.40 -8.96 -0.07
C ALA A 11 -1.94 -8.83 -1.53
N ALA A 12 -2.68 -9.39 -2.50
CA ALA A 12 -2.37 -9.24 -3.92
C ALA A 12 -2.77 -7.86 -4.50
N ALA A 13 -3.62 -7.09 -3.82
CA ALA A 13 -4.08 -5.78 -4.29
C ALA A 13 -3.36 -4.61 -3.62
N GLN A 14 -3.01 -4.74 -2.32
CA GLN A 14 -2.53 -3.63 -1.51
C GLN A 14 -1.02 -3.43 -1.69
N SER A 15 -0.63 -2.22 -2.10
CA SER A 15 0.76 -1.82 -2.27
C SER A 15 1.39 -1.23 -1.00
N ASN A 16 2.68 -1.50 -0.78
CA ASN A 16 3.52 -0.78 0.17
C ASN A 16 3.85 0.63 -0.35
N THR A 17 2.82 1.47 -0.47
CA THR A 17 2.97 2.73 -1.17
C THR A 17 3.67 3.79 -0.34
N VAL A 18 3.44 3.83 0.97
CA VAL A 18 4.01 4.90 1.81
C VAL A 18 5.53 4.73 1.97
N PHE A 19 6.00 3.51 2.21
CA PHE A 19 7.42 3.29 2.48
C PHE A 19 8.25 3.04 1.23
N VAL A 20 7.69 2.39 0.20
CA VAL A 20 8.40 2.11 -1.05
C VAL A 20 7.94 3.05 -2.16
N GLY A 21 6.62 3.16 -2.36
CA GLY A 21 6.05 3.91 -3.49
C GLY A 21 6.37 5.40 -3.49
N VAL A 22 6.12 6.12 -2.39
CA VAL A 22 6.32 7.57 -2.29
C VAL A 22 7.75 7.99 -2.62
N PRO A 23 8.80 7.47 -1.93
CA PRO A 23 10.17 7.90 -2.23
C PRO A 23 10.60 7.53 -3.65
N MET A 24 10.19 6.37 -4.14
CA MET A 24 10.50 5.92 -5.50
C MET A 24 9.84 6.80 -6.57
N ILE A 25 8.53 7.05 -6.45
CA ILE A 25 7.74 7.80 -7.44
C ILE A 25 8.18 9.26 -7.46
N LEU A 26 8.40 9.87 -6.29
CA LEU A 26 8.89 11.25 -6.21
C LEU A 26 10.31 11.38 -6.75
N LYS A 27 11.16 10.35 -6.58
CA LYS A 27 12.49 10.34 -7.22
C LYS A 27 12.40 10.23 -8.74
N ALA A 28 11.47 9.42 -9.26
CA ALA A 28 11.33 9.17 -10.70
C ALA A 28 10.64 10.33 -11.46
N TYR A 29 9.62 10.95 -10.85
CA TYR A 29 8.75 11.94 -11.50
C TYR A 29 8.78 13.33 -10.87
N GLY A 30 9.49 13.52 -9.74
CA GLY A 30 9.55 14.80 -9.04
C GLY A 30 8.17 15.33 -8.66
N ASP A 31 8.03 16.66 -8.70
CA ASP A 31 6.78 17.36 -8.38
C ASP A 31 5.63 17.00 -9.33
N ALA A 32 5.93 16.64 -10.59
CA ALA A 32 4.92 16.20 -11.55
C ALA A 32 4.24 14.89 -11.12
N GLY A 33 4.93 14.05 -10.33
CA GLY A 33 4.37 12.84 -9.75
C GLY A 33 3.58 13.04 -8.46
N ALA A 34 3.74 14.18 -7.78
CA ALA A 34 3.18 14.40 -6.44
C ALA A 34 1.64 14.44 -6.45
N VAL A 35 1.03 15.09 -7.45
CA VAL A 35 -0.43 15.19 -7.58
C VAL A 35 -1.09 13.82 -7.80
N PRO A 36 -0.73 13.05 -8.86
CA PRO A 36 -1.33 11.73 -9.07
C PRO A 36 -1.04 10.76 -7.91
N LEU A 37 0.15 10.83 -7.31
CA LEU A 37 0.52 10.04 -6.13
C LEU A 37 -0.39 10.37 -4.94
N GLY A 38 -0.60 11.66 -4.65
CA GLY A 38 -1.47 12.12 -3.57
C GLY A 38 -2.91 11.66 -3.74
N LEU A 39 -3.45 11.75 -4.96
CA LEU A 39 -4.79 11.25 -5.29
C LEU A 39 -4.91 9.74 -5.10
N LEU A 40 -3.93 8.97 -5.57
CA LEU A 40 -3.92 7.53 -5.37
C LEU A 40 -3.84 7.18 -3.89
N LEU A 41 -2.99 7.84 -3.09
CA LEU A 41 -2.92 7.59 -1.64
C LEU A 41 -4.24 7.91 -0.92
N ALA A 42 -4.88 9.02 -1.29
CA ALA A 42 -6.14 9.45 -0.69
C ALA A 42 -7.32 8.52 -1.02
N ILE A 43 -7.33 7.90 -2.20
CA ILE A 43 -8.47 7.09 -2.67
C ILE A 43 -8.21 5.59 -2.53
N HIS A 44 -7.03 5.10 -2.92
CA HIS A 44 -6.73 3.68 -3.03
C HIS A 44 -6.83 2.96 -1.69
N LEU A 45 -6.13 3.46 -0.67
CA LEU A 45 -6.09 2.78 0.63
C LEU A 45 -7.48 2.72 1.28
N PRO A 46 -8.25 3.81 1.34
CA PRO A 46 -9.56 3.77 1.98
C PRO A 46 -10.58 2.93 1.23
N VAL A 47 -10.55 2.94 -0.11
CA VAL A 47 -11.45 2.10 -0.93
C VAL A 47 -11.11 0.63 -0.75
N THR A 48 -9.84 0.24 -0.89
CA THR A 48 -9.43 -1.17 -0.79
C THR A 48 -9.64 -1.73 0.62
N MET A 49 -9.32 -0.97 1.67
CA MET A 49 -9.60 -1.35 3.07
C MET A 49 -11.10 -1.54 3.33
N THR A 50 -11.92 -0.60 2.85
CA THR A 50 -13.37 -0.67 2.98
C THR A 50 -13.94 -1.91 2.29
N VAL A 51 -13.53 -2.16 1.04
CA VAL A 51 -13.96 -3.34 0.27
C VAL A 51 -13.52 -4.64 0.94
N ALA A 52 -12.26 -4.73 1.39
CA ALA A 52 -11.76 -5.91 2.09
C ALA A 52 -12.55 -6.16 3.38
N THR A 53 -12.77 -5.11 4.18
CA THR A 53 -13.56 -5.22 5.42
C THR A 53 -14.98 -5.72 5.13
N LEU A 54 -15.66 -5.17 4.11
CA LEU A 54 -16.99 -5.62 3.71
C LEU A 54 -17.02 -7.09 3.31
N LEU A 55 -16.02 -7.54 2.55
CA LEU A 55 -15.94 -8.93 2.10
C LEU A 55 -15.65 -9.87 3.28
N ALA A 56 -14.89 -9.42 4.27
CA ALA A 56 -14.55 -10.21 5.47
C ALA A 56 -15.71 -10.29 6.47
N GLU A 57 -16.42 -9.18 6.71
CA GLU A 57 -17.53 -9.09 7.66
C GLU A 57 -18.91 -9.43 7.06
N GLY A 58 -18.99 -9.57 5.73
CA GLY A 58 -20.23 -9.79 4.98
C GLY A 58 -21.10 -8.54 4.84
N ARG A 59 -22.36 -8.73 4.39
CA ARG A 59 -23.38 -7.65 4.25
C ARG A 59 -23.84 -7.04 5.59
N SER A 60 -23.23 -7.44 6.70
CA SER A 60 -23.49 -6.98 8.07
C SER A 60 -23.06 -5.54 8.32
N ALA A 61 -22.22 -4.97 7.45
CA ALA A 61 -21.74 -3.62 7.60
C ALA A 61 -22.74 -2.60 7.04
N SER A 62 -23.33 -1.79 7.93
CA SER A 62 -24.20 -0.70 7.51
C SER A 62 -23.39 0.38 6.76
N PRO A 63 -23.99 1.09 5.77
CA PRO A 63 -23.33 2.21 5.09
C PRO A 63 -22.81 3.28 6.06
N ALA A 64 -23.53 3.54 7.15
CA ALA A 64 -23.11 4.44 8.22
C ALA A 64 -21.82 3.95 8.93
N MET A 65 -21.70 2.64 9.17
CA MET A 65 -20.49 2.07 9.76
C MET A 65 -19.30 2.17 8.80
N MET A 66 -19.51 1.98 7.49
CA MET A 66 -18.45 2.16 6.49
C MET A 66 -17.95 3.60 6.42
N ILE A 67 -18.87 4.58 6.35
CA ILE A 67 -18.54 6.00 6.34
C ILE A 67 -17.78 6.36 7.62
N ARG A 68 -18.27 5.91 8.78
CA ARG A 68 -17.56 6.11 10.05
C ARG A 68 -16.15 5.53 9.99
N ARG A 69 -15.98 4.29 9.53
CA ARG A 69 -14.67 3.63 9.42
C ARG A 69 -13.71 4.39 8.50
N LEU A 70 -14.22 4.90 7.38
CA LEU A 70 -13.49 5.75 6.45
C LEU A 70 -12.93 6.99 7.18
N PHE A 71 -13.80 7.78 7.79
CA PHE A 71 -13.39 9.00 8.50
C PHE A 71 -12.58 8.74 9.78
N THR A 72 -12.67 7.55 10.37
CA THR A 72 -11.81 7.15 11.50
C THR A 72 -10.47 6.54 11.08
N HIS A 73 -10.21 6.37 9.78
CA HIS A 73 -8.98 5.73 9.32
C HIS A 73 -7.76 6.65 9.56
N PRO A 74 -6.72 6.22 10.28
CA PRO A 74 -5.60 7.08 10.67
C PRO A 74 -4.91 7.79 9.51
N ILE A 75 -4.76 7.13 8.35
CA ILE A 75 -4.17 7.74 7.15
C ILE A 75 -5.07 8.84 6.56
N ILE A 76 -6.39 8.66 6.54
CA ILE A 76 -7.32 9.70 6.06
C ILE A 76 -7.30 10.87 7.02
N ILE A 77 -7.38 10.60 8.33
CA ILE A 77 -7.26 11.63 9.36
C ILE A 77 -5.95 12.40 9.17
N GLY A 78 -4.82 11.71 8.97
CA GLY A 78 -3.53 12.34 8.73
C GLY A 78 -3.52 13.25 7.50
N ILE A 79 -4.06 12.79 6.37
CA ILE A 79 -4.18 13.59 5.14
C ILE A 79 -5.07 14.82 5.36
N ILE A 80 -6.24 14.63 5.98
CA ILE A 80 -7.19 15.72 6.27
C ILE A 80 -6.56 16.73 7.23
N LEU A 81 -5.97 16.28 8.34
CA LEU A 81 -5.29 17.15 9.30
C LEU A 81 -4.12 17.89 8.65
N GLY A 82 -3.30 17.22 7.85
CA GLY A 82 -2.21 17.86 7.13
C GLY A 82 -2.71 18.92 6.14
N MET A 83 -3.80 18.63 5.43
CA MET A 83 -4.43 19.58 4.51
C MET A 83 -5.04 20.78 5.24
N LEU A 84 -5.76 20.56 6.34
CA LEU A 84 -6.39 21.61 7.13
C LEU A 84 -5.35 22.47 7.87
N ALA A 85 -4.25 21.86 8.31
CA ALA A 85 -3.16 22.56 8.98
C ALA A 85 -2.27 23.34 7.99
N ARG A 86 -2.41 23.13 6.67
CA ARG A 86 -1.58 23.76 5.62
C ARG A 86 -1.38 25.29 5.77
N PRO A 87 -2.37 26.09 6.20
CA PRO A 87 -2.16 27.53 6.39
C PRO A 87 -1.29 27.90 7.61
N VAL A 88 -1.22 27.01 8.61
CA VAL A 88 -0.62 27.30 9.93
C VAL A 88 0.66 26.49 10.18
N ILE A 89 0.92 25.43 9.40
CA ILE A 89 2.12 24.60 9.53
C ILE A 89 3.44 25.38 9.46
N GLY A 90 3.50 26.44 8.65
CA GLY A 90 4.69 27.30 8.57
C GLY A 90 4.92 28.19 9.81
N GLN A 91 3.93 28.30 10.69
CA GLN A 91 4.00 29.06 11.95
C GLN A 91 4.34 28.16 13.14
N LEU A 92 4.34 26.83 12.96
CA LEU A 92 4.68 25.89 14.03
C LEU A 92 6.19 25.92 14.30
N PRO A 93 6.62 25.93 15.57
CA PRO A 93 8.02 26.04 15.92
C PRO A 93 8.79 24.76 15.55
N ALA A 94 10.07 24.90 15.22
CA ALA A 94 10.92 23.79 14.76
C ALA A 94 10.86 22.50 15.63
N PRO A 95 10.82 22.57 16.98
CA PRO A 95 10.72 21.37 17.82
C PRO A 95 9.48 20.51 17.54
N PHE A 96 8.38 21.11 17.09
CA PHE A 96 7.16 20.38 16.72
C PHE A 96 7.43 19.43 15.54
N TRP A 97 8.12 19.92 14.51
CA TRP A 97 8.50 19.13 13.35
C TRP A 97 9.51 18.04 13.72
N THR A 98 10.50 18.35 14.55
CA THR A 98 11.46 17.36 15.02
C THR A 98 10.78 16.19 15.74
N LEU A 99 9.75 16.44 16.55
CA LEU A 99 8.99 15.38 17.21
C LEU A 99 8.22 14.50 16.20
N ILE A 100 7.58 15.11 15.21
CA ILE A 100 6.88 14.38 14.14
C ILE A 100 7.88 13.51 13.36
N ASP A 101 9.02 14.07 12.98
CA ASP A 101 10.04 13.37 12.21
C ASP A 101 10.63 12.17 12.98
N LEU A 102 10.85 12.31 14.30
CA LEU A 102 11.31 11.21 15.15
C LEU A 102 10.28 10.06 15.20
N ILE A 103 8.99 10.38 15.37
CA ILE A 103 7.92 9.36 15.41
C ILE A 103 7.77 8.69 14.04
N ALA A 104 7.76 9.49 12.96
CA ALA A 104 7.68 8.98 11.60
C ALA A 104 8.87 8.09 11.24
N GLY A 105 10.09 8.50 11.63
CA GLY A 105 11.31 7.73 11.42
C GLY A 105 11.34 6.39 12.16
N ALA A 106 10.72 6.31 13.35
CA ALA A 106 10.61 5.06 14.12
C ALA A 106 9.57 4.08 13.57
N ALA A 107 8.60 4.53 12.76
CA ALA A 107 7.50 3.70 12.27
C ALA A 107 7.98 2.55 11.36
N VAL A 108 8.92 2.83 10.45
CA VAL A 108 9.45 1.83 9.50
C VAL A 108 10.23 0.71 10.21
N PRO A 109 11.23 1.00 11.07
CA PRO A 109 11.95 -0.06 11.80
C PRO A 109 11.02 -0.94 12.64
N CYS A 110 10.09 -0.34 13.39
CA CYS A 110 9.13 -1.08 14.20
C CYS A 110 8.23 -2.00 13.37
N ALA A 111 7.75 -1.51 12.22
CA ALA A 111 6.97 -2.29 11.27
C ALA A 111 7.75 -3.51 10.73
N LEU A 112 9.00 -3.31 10.32
CA LEU A 112 9.87 -4.37 9.79
C LEU A 112 10.23 -5.41 10.87
N ILE A 113 10.52 -4.99 12.09
CA ILE A 113 10.78 -5.90 13.22
C ILE A 113 9.53 -6.74 13.53
N SER A 114 8.35 -6.12 13.59
CA SER A 114 7.08 -6.82 13.83
C SER A 114 6.78 -7.86 12.75
N LEU A 115 7.00 -7.50 11.47
CA LEU A 115 6.88 -8.42 10.36
C LEU A 115 7.86 -9.60 10.47
N GLY A 116 9.13 -9.33 10.81
CA GLY A 116 10.14 -10.38 10.98
C GLY A 116 9.83 -11.35 12.12
N ILE A 117 9.31 -10.84 13.26
CA ILE A 117 8.82 -11.68 14.35
C ILE A 117 7.64 -12.55 13.89
N SER A 118 6.70 -11.97 13.15
CA SER A 118 5.54 -12.70 12.61
C SER A 118 5.95 -13.79 11.62
N MET A 119 6.88 -13.49 10.70
CA MET A 119 7.43 -14.48 9.79
C MET A 119 8.02 -15.68 10.52
N ARG A 120 8.80 -15.44 11.58
CA ARG A 120 9.38 -16.53 12.38
C ARG A 120 8.31 -17.33 13.13
N ARG A 121 7.24 -16.67 13.57
CA ARG A 121 6.18 -17.27 14.39
C ARG A 121 5.15 -18.04 13.57
N TYR A 122 4.88 -17.60 12.33
CA TYR A 122 3.76 -18.07 11.52
C TYR A 122 4.09 -18.28 10.04
N GLY A 123 5.14 -17.68 9.49
CA GLY A 123 5.46 -17.73 8.07
C GLY A 123 6.28 -18.96 7.66
N LEU A 124 6.59 -19.08 6.36
CA LEU A 124 7.43 -20.10 5.66
C LEU A 124 7.12 -21.59 5.91
N GLU A 125 6.81 -22.01 7.12
CA GLU A 125 6.45 -23.36 7.54
C GLU A 125 5.07 -23.80 7.04
N SER A 126 4.16 -22.85 6.75
CA SER A 126 2.83 -23.12 6.20
C SER A 126 2.79 -23.41 4.69
N GLY A 127 3.95 -23.35 4.01
CA GLY A 127 4.09 -23.55 2.57
C GLY A 127 4.15 -22.25 1.75
N LEU A 128 4.84 -22.30 0.61
CA LEU A 128 5.14 -21.12 -0.22
C LEU A 128 4.23 -20.95 -1.44
N GLY A 129 3.40 -21.93 -1.77
CA GLY A 129 2.61 -21.92 -3.01
C GLY A 129 1.71 -20.69 -3.15
N LEU A 130 0.93 -20.39 -2.11
CA LEU A 130 0.04 -19.23 -2.10
C LEU A 130 0.81 -17.89 -2.04
N PRO A 131 1.77 -17.66 -1.11
CA PRO A 131 2.58 -16.44 -1.11
C PRO A 131 3.29 -16.13 -2.43
N VAL A 132 3.81 -17.16 -3.12
CA VAL A 132 4.43 -17.03 -4.45
C VAL A 132 3.40 -16.58 -5.47
N ALA A 133 2.23 -17.22 -5.53
CA ALA A 133 1.16 -16.83 -6.44
C ALA A 133 0.70 -15.38 -6.18
N LEU A 134 0.52 -14.99 -4.91
CA LEU A 134 0.15 -13.63 -4.54
C LEU A 134 1.21 -12.61 -4.96
N SER A 135 2.49 -12.93 -4.78
CA SER A 135 3.61 -12.07 -5.18
C SER A 135 3.68 -11.92 -6.71
N ALA A 136 3.46 -12.99 -7.46
CA ALA A 136 3.43 -12.96 -8.93
C ALA A 136 2.23 -12.14 -9.45
N LEU A 137 1.05 -12.29 -8.85
CA LEU A 137 -0.11 -11.47 -9.17
C LEU A 137 0.15 -10.00 -8.86
N LYS A 138 0.74 -9.70 -7.71
CA LYS A 138 1.00 -8.32 -7.26
C LYS A 138 2.05 -7.60 -8.11
N LEU A 139 3.15 -8.27 -8.43
CA LEU A 139 4.32 -7.64 -9.08
C LEU A 139 4.31 -7.77 -10.61
N GLY A 140 3.63 -8.79 -11.14
CA GLY A 140 3.49 -9.02 -12.58
C GLY A 140 2.12 -8.56 -13.08
N LEU A 141 1.06 -9.25 -12.67
CA LEU A 141 -0.27 -9.07 -13.26
C LEU A 141 -0.86 -7.69 -12.96
N HIS A 142 -0.82 -7.23 -11.71
CA HIS A 142 -1.42 -5.97 -11.30
C HIS A 142 -0.81 -4.74 -12.02
N PRO A 143 0.51 -4.50 -12.02
CA PRO A 143 1.08 -3.37 -12.75
C PRO A 143 0.89 -3.49 -14.27
N LEU A 144 0.88 -4.71 -14.82
CA LEU A 144 0.58 -4.92 -16.24
C LEU A 144 -0.86 -4.50 -16.58
N ILE A 145 -1.84 -4.90 -15.78
CA ILE A 145 -3.24 -4.46 -15.94
C ILE A 145 -3.33 -2.94 -15.86
N VAL A 146 -2.68 -2.33 -14.87
CA VAL A 146 -2.68 -0.87 -14.70
C VAL A 146 -2.03 -0.17 -15.90
N TYR A 147 -0.92 -0.70 -16.42
CA TYR A 147 -0.26 -0.17 -17.61
C TYR A 147 -1.17 -0.23 -18.84
N LEU A 148 -1.81 -1.37 -19.10
CA LEU A 148 -2.71 -1.54 -20.24
C LEU A 148 -3.93 -0.62 -20.13
N LEU A 149 -4.55 -0.51 -18.95
CA LEU A 149 -5.67 0.38 -18.74
C LEU A 149 -5.26 1.85 -18.92
N ALA A 150 -4.17 2.27 -18.27
CA ALA A 150 -3.72 3.66 -18.31
C ALA A 150 -3.29 4.12 -19.71
N THR A 151 -2.69 3.23 -20.51
CA THR A 151 -2.14 3.58 -21.83
C THR A 151 -3.04 3.24 -23.01
N LYS A 152 -3.86 2.18 -22.92
CA LYS A 152 -4.68 1.70 -24.06
C LYS A 152 -6.16 2.00 -23.93
N VAL A 153 -6.67 2.20 -22.71
CA VAL A 153 -8.10 2.42 -22.49
C VAL A 153 -8.38 3.89 -22.14
N PHE A 154 -7.59 4.45 -21.22
CA PHE A 154 -7.82 5.80 -20.70
C PHE A 154 -6.93 6.89 -21.33
N ASP A 155 -5.94 6.49 -22.14
CA ASP A 155 -4.97 7.39 -22.82
C ASP A 155 -4.43 8.48 -21.88
N MET A 156 -3.95 8.06 -20.71
CA MET A 156 -3.50 8.98 -19.67
C MET A 156 -2.17 9.67 -20.07
N PRO A 157 -1.92 10.91 -19.62
CA PRO A 157 -0.63 11.55 -19.81
C PRO A 157 0.53 10.69 -19.26
N PRO A 158 1.71 10.67 -19.91
CA PRO A 158 2.79 9.74 -19.58
C PRO A 158 3.20 9.72 -18.10
N HIS A 159 3.25 10.88 -17.45
CA HIS A 159 3.59 10.99 -16.04
C HIS A 159 2.49 10.43 -15.12
N TRP A 160 1.20 10.58 -15.48
CA TRP A 160 0.09 9.98 -14.72
C TRP A 160 0.06 8.47 -14.87
N SER A 161 0.21 7.96 -16.09
CA SER A 161 0.28 6.51 -16.33
C SER A 161 1.49 5.90 -15.61
N GLY A 162 2.63 6.58 -15.67
CA GLY A 162 3.87 6.13 -15.04
C GLY A 162 3.76 6.05 -13.51
N VAL A 163 3.21 7.08 -12.88
CA VAL A 163 2.93 7.09 -11.44
C VAL A 163 1.98 5.95 -11.04
N ALA A 164 0.88 5.75 -11.80
CA ALA A 164 -0.08 4.68 -11.52
C ALA A 164 0.56 3.29 -11.63
N VAL A 165 1.38 3.06 -12.66
CA VAL A 165 2.09 1.79 -12.87
C VAL A 165 3.11 1.53 -11.76
N LEU A 166 3.93 2.52 -11.41
CA LEU A 166 4.90 2.38 -10.31
C LEU A 166 4.20 2.18 -8.96
N PHE A 167 3.07 2.84 -8.72
CA PHE A 167 2.24 2.63 -7.54
C PHE A 167 1.73 1.18 -7.47
N ALA A 168 1.32 0.62 -8.60
CA ALA A 168 0.87 -0.77 -8.70
C ALA A 168 2.01 -1.79 -8.63
N ALA A 169 3.22 -1.43 -9.07
CA ALA A 169 4.42 -2.27 -9.06
C ALA A 169 5.07 -2.41 -7.67
N CYS A 170 4.67 -1.58 -6.70
CA CYS A 170 5.15 -1.68 -5.32
C CYS A 170 4.87 -3.07 -4.72
N PRO A 171 5.70 -3.57 -3.80
CA PRO A 171 5.46 -4.84 -3.10
C PRO A 171 4.17 -4.81 -2.27
N CYS A 172 3.74 -5.96 -1.77
CA CYS A 172 2.59 -6.03 -0.86
C CYS A 172 2.85 -5.18 0.39
N GLY A 173 1.86 -4.39 0.81
CA GLY A 173 2.01 -3.49 1.95
C GLY A 173 1.62 -4.10 3.30
N ILE A 174 2.17 -3.51 4.37
CA ILE A 174 1.96 -3.96 5.76
C ILE A 174 0.49 -3.97 6.19
N ASN A 175 -0.36 -3.19 5.52
CA ASN A 175 -1.80 -3.18 5.80
C ASN A 175 -2.44 -4.56 5.57
N ALA A 176 -1.89 -5.39 4.69
CA ALA A 176 -2.37 -6.77 4.51
C ALA A 176 -2.09 -7.64 5.74
N TYR A 177 -0.92 -7.49 6.35
CA TYR A 177 -0.57 -8.14 7.61
C TYR A 177 -1.46 -7.65 8.77
N LEU A 178 -1.65 -6.33 8.91
CA LEU A 178 -2.51 -5.77 9.96
C LEU A 178 -3.97 -6.22 9.81
N PHE A 179 -4.44 -6.37 8.57
CA PHE A 179 -5.76 -6.91 8.27
C PHE A 179 -5.87 -8.39 8.64
N ALA A 180 -4.87 -9.20 8.28
CA ALA A 180 -4.79 -10.62 8.63
C ALA A 180 -4.80 -10.84 10.16
N GLU A 181 -3.99 -10.07 10.89
CA GLU A 181 -3.93 -10.09 12.36
C GLU A 181 -5.28 -9.71 13.00
N ARG A 182 -5.95 -8.68 12.46
CA ARG A 182 -7.26 -8.24 12.96
C ARG A 182 -8.30 -9.35 12.93
N TYR A 183 -8.35 -10.12 11.84
CA TYR A 183 -9.30 -11.22 11.69
C TYR A 183 -8.75 -12.57 12.17
N ARG A 184 -7.47 -12.62 12.60
CA ARG A 184 -6.73 -13.83 12.97
C ARG A 184 -6.79 -14.93 11.89
N GLN A 185 -6.67 -14.51 10.63
CA GLN A 185 -6.77 -15.38 9.45
C GLN A 185 -5.71 -14.99 8.43
N GLY A 186 -5.05 -15.96 7.79
CA GLY A 186 -4.07 -15.71 6.71
C GLY A 186 -2.82 -14.90 7.11
N VAL A 187 -2.47 -14.85 8.40
CA VAL A 187 -1.31 -14.08 8.92
C VAL A 187 0.00 -14.57 8.29
N ALA A 188 0.17 -15.90 8.25
CA ALA A 188 1.32 -16.57 7.65
C ALA A 188 1.50 -16.19 6.18
N ASP A 189 0.41 -16.23 5.42
CA ASP A 189 0.42 -15.95 3.98
C ASP A 189 0.66 -14.48 3.70
N ALA A 190 0.00 -13.57 4.42
CA ALA A 190 0.19 -12.14 4.29
C ALA A 190 1.65 -11.75 4.61
N SER A 191 2.20 -12.27 5.71
CA SER A 191 3.58 -12.01 6.11
C SER A 191 4.61 -12.54 5.09
N SER A 192 4.39 -13.77 4.62
CA SER A 192 5.25 -14.40 3.59
C SER A 192 5.16 -13.68 2.25
N ALA A 193 3.95 -13.26 1.83
CA ALA A 193 3.74 -12.50 0.60
C ALA A 193 4.38 -11.11 0.66
N ILE A 194 4.27 -10.39 1.79
CA ILE A 194 4.97 -9.10 1.98
C ILE A 194 6.47 -9.29 1.81
N THR A 195 7.05 -10.30 2.45
CA THR A 195 8.49 -10.51 2.40
C THR A 195 8.98 -10.91 1.03
N LEU A 196 8.32 -11.91 0.43
CA LEU A 196 8.67 -12.39 -0.90
C LEU A 196 8.50 -11.30 -1.96
N SER A 197 7.37 -10.60 -1.95
CA SER A 197 7.15 -9.49 -2.88
C SER A 197 8.13 -8.35 -2.64
N THR A 198 8.52 -8.05 -1.40
CA THR A 198 9.54 -7.02 -1.12
C THR A 198 10.89 -7.39 -1.74
N LEU A 199 11.34 -8.64 -1.58
CA LEU A 199 12.59 -9.12 -2.19
C LEU A 199 12.53 -9.10 -3.72
N ILE A 200 11.46 -9.62 -4.31
CA ILE A 200 11.28 -9.67 -5.77
C ILE A 200 11.09 -8.25 -6.34
N SER A 201 10.50 -7.34 -5.57
CA SER A 201 10.21 -5.98 -6.03
C SER A 201 11.44 -5.19 -6.40
N LEU A 202 12.62 -5.48 -5.82
CA LEU A 202 13.86 -4.83 -6.24
C LEU A 202 14.10 -4.98 -7.75
N PHE A 203 13.86 -6.17 -8.28
CA PHE A 203 14.07 -6.46 -9.70
C PHE A 203 12.89 -6.00 -10.56
N THR A 204 11.65 -6.28 -10.14
CA THR A 204 10.47 -5.94 -10.96
C THR A 204 10.27 -4.44 -11.05
N THR A 205 10.52 -3.71 -9.96
CA THR A 205 10.42 -2.26 -9.92
C THR A 205 11.50 -1.61 -10.80
N ALA A 206 12.74 -2.11 -10.73
CA ALA A 206 13.81 -1.65 -11.62
C ALA A 206 13.43 -1.87 -13.10
N ALA A 207 12.88 -3.05 -13.44
CA ALA A 207 12.41 -3.33 -14.79
C ALA A 207 11.31 -2.35 -15.24
N TRP A 208 10.35 -2.02 -14.38
CA TRP A 208 9.31 -1.04 -14.70
C TRP A 208 9.85 0.39 -14.85
N LEU A 209 10.81 0.81 -14.01
CA LEU A 209 11.48 2.10 -14.13
C LEU A 209 12.20 2.22 -15.48
N THR A 210 12.98 1.20 -15.87
CA THR A 210 13.64 1.16 -17.18
C THR A 210 12.63 1.13 -18.33
N TRP A 211 11.56 0.34 -18.23
CA TRP A 211 10.51 0.26 -19.26
C TRP A 211 9.79 1.60 -19.47
N LEU A 212 9.52 2.33 -18.40
CA LEU A 212 8.88 3.64 -18.45
C LEU A 212 9.84 4.78 -18.84
N GLY A 213 11.15 4.49 -18.99
CA GLY A 213 12.16 5.50 -19.34
C GLY A 213 12.44 6.52 -18.23
N VAL A 214 12.18 6.15 -16.97
CA VAL A 214 12.39 6.98 -15.78
C VAL A 214 13.20 6.18 -14.76
N GLY A 215 14.52 6.31 -14.81
CA GLY A 215 15.45 5.57 -13.96
C GLY A 215 16.88 6.01 -14.13
#